data_AF-G2H0K1-F1
#
_entry.id   AF-G2H0K1-F1
#
_cell.length_a   1.000
_cell.length_b   1.000
_cell.length_c   1.000
_cell.angle_alpha   90.00
_cell.angle_beta   90.00
_cell.angle_gamma   90.00
#
_symmetry.space_group_name_H-M   'P 1'
#
loop_
_entity.id
_entity.type
_entity.pdbx_description
1 polymer ?
#
loop_
_entity_poly.entity_id
_entity_poly.type
_entity_poly.pdbx_seq_one_letter_code
_entity_poly.pdbx_strand_id
1 'polypeptide(L)'
;MADKDYYQILGVDRNATENEIKKAYKKQAMKCHPDRCPGDKNAEAKFKEVNKANEILSNKEKRAAYDQYGHAAFDQQGGGAHYNTQFEEAFGSVFSHFSDIFDGGARRGRSRGPSKGSDLGYPISLTLEEAVKGVTKEITIPTQEKCGVCHGSGAKPGSSPMTCSTCGGAGQVIMGQGFLKIQQSCPKCHGEGAIIKNPCTQCHGQGRIKKSKTLAVKIPPGVDTGDRIRLTGEGEAGTHGGSAGDLYVEMQIKTHPIFERDGNNLFCEVPINFTLAALGGEIEIPSLEGKVKLKIPAETQTGKLFRCAGKGVKSVRSAGPGDLHCRVIVETPVNLNEEQKQLLSKLNESFSGSAGEKNSPLSQKFLDRVKKFCDHLTR
;
A
#
# COMPACT_ATOMS: atom_id res chain seq x y z
N MET A 1 -37.93 -5.42 26.01
CA MET A 1 -39.10 -5.69 25.13
C MET A 1 -38.61 -6.66 24.08
N ALA A 2 -39.35 -7.72 23.78
CA ALA A 2 -38.92 -8.65 22.72
C ALA A 2 -38.80 -7.88 21.41
N ASP A 3 -37.64 -7.96 20.76
CA ASP A 3 -37.44 -7.36 19.45
C ASP A 3 -38.43 -7.96 18.46
N LYS A 4 -39.01 -7.10 17.62
CA LYS A 4 -40.01 -7.52 16.62
C LYS A 4 -39.32 -8.31 15.52
N ASP A 5 -39.96 -9.41 15.10
CA ASP A 5 -39.44 -10.27 14.06
C ASP A 5 -39.25 -9.49 12.74
N TYR A 6 -38.08 -9.60 12.11
CA TYR A 6 -37.76 -8.92 10.85
C TYR A 6 -38.73 -9.27 9.72
N TYR A 7 -39.28 -10.48 9.69
CA TYR A 7 -40.32 -10.85 8.71
C TYR A 7 -41.61 -10.06 8.93
N GLN A 8 -41.99 -9.82 10.19
CA GLN A 8 -43.15 -9.00 10.55
C GLN A 8 -42.92 -7.52 10.26
N ILE A 9 -41.69 -7.02 10.46
CA ILE A 9 -41.32 -5.63 10.15
C ILE A 9 -41.46 -5.35 8.65
N LEU A 10 -41.01 -6.28 7.79
CA LEU A 10 -41.19 -6.14 6.34
C LEU A 10 -42.62 -6.51 5.88
N GLY A 11 -43.39 -7.22 6.71
CA GLY A 11 -44.73 -7.70 6.40
C GLY A 11 -44.74 -8.83 5.38
N VAL A 12 -43.76 -9.74 5.48
CA VAL A 12 -43.59 -10.90 4.60
C VAL A 12 -43.59 -12.19 5.41
N ASP A 13 -43.95 -13.30 4.77
CA ASP A 13 -43.90 -14.63 5.39
C ASP A 13 -42.45 -15.09 5.61
N ARG A 14 -42.20 -15.97 6.59
CA ARG A 14 -40.87 -16.55 6.83
C ARG A 14 -40.33 -17.32 5.63
N ASN A 15 -41.23 -17.88 4.80
CA ASN A 15 -40.88 -18.58 3.57
C ASN A 15 -40.76 -17.65 2.34
N ALA A 16 -40.80 -16.32 2.52
CA ALA A 16 -40.74 -15.38 1.40
C ALA A 16 -39.45 -15.52 0.58
N THR A 17 -39.58 -15.42 -0.73
CA THR A 17 -38.45 -15.40 -1.65
C THR A 17 -37.69 -14.07 -1.56
N GLU A 18 -36.43 -14.04 -2.00
CA GLU A 18 -35.62 -12.81 -2.00
C GLU A 18 -36.28 -11.66 -2.77
N ASN A 19 -36.98 -11.99 -3.86
CA ASN A 19 -37.69 -11.01 -4.67
C ASN A 19 -38.89 -10.40 -3.93
N GLU A 20 -39.59 -11.19 -3.11
CA GLU A 20 -40.69 -10.71 -2.27
C GLU A 20 -40.19 -9.82 -1.14
N ILE A 21 -39.07 -10.19 -0.50
CA ILE A 21 -38.40 -9.39 0.54
C ILE A 21 -37.96 -8.04 -0.04
N LYS A 22 -37.30 -8.03 -1.21
CA LYS A 22 -36.88 -6.78 -1.88
C LYS A 22 -38.07 -5.88 -2.25
N LYS A 23 -39.18 -6.47 -2.70
CA LYS A 23 -40.41 -5.71 -3.03
C LYS A 23 -41.05 -5.12 -1.77
N ALA A 24 -41.13 -5.90 -0.70
CA ALA A 24 -41.70 -5.46 0.57
C ALA A 24 -40.87 -4.35 1.23
N TYR A 25 -39.53 -4.48 1.21
CA TYR A 25 -38.62 -3.43 1.65
C TYR A 25 -38.87 -2.11 0.89
N LYS A 26 -38.88 -2.14 -0.45
CA LYS A 26 -39.12 -0.93 -1.25
C LYS A 26 -40.46 -0.28 -0.92
N LYS A 27 -41.51 -1.08 -0.70
CA LYS A 27 -42.84 -0.60 -0.33
C LYS A 27 -42.88 0.06 1.05
N GLN A 28 -42.17 -0.50 2.04
CA GLN A 28 -42.12 0.07 3.39
C GLN A 28 -41.17 1.27 3.48
N ALA A 29 -40.00 1.19 2.84
CA ALA A 29 -39.04 2.28 2.77
C ALA A 29 -39.65 3.54 2.12
N MET A 30 -40.47 3.39 1.06
CA MET A 30 -41.20 4.50 0.43
C MET A 30 -42.31 5.10 1.30
N LYS A 31 -42.84 4.36 2.28
CA LYS A 31 -43.87 4.84 3.21
C LYS A 31 -43.27 5.60 4.39
N CYS A 32 -42.06 5.22 4.81
CA CYS A 32 -41.37 5.80 5.95
C CYS A 32 -40.20 6.72 5.54
N HIS A 33 -40.10 7.07 4.25
CA HIS A 33 -39.01 7.90 3.75
C HIS A 33 -39.08 9.31 4.35
N PRO A 34 -37.94 9.89 4.81
CA PRO A 34 -37.90 11.22 5.41
C PRO A 34 -38.53 12.31 4.53
N ASP A 35 -38.31 12.25 3.21
CA ASP A 35 -38.89 13.22 2.25
C ASP A 35 -40.41 13.15 2.12
N ARG A 36 -41.03 12.00 2.42
CA ARG A 36 -42.49 11.81 2.33
C ARG A 36 -43.20 12.01 3.67
N CYS A 37 -42.47 11.89 4.78
CA CYS A 37 -42.97 12.10 6.13
C CYS A 37 -42.02 13.02 6.92
N PRO A 38 -41.86 14.30 6.52
CA PRO A 38 -40.94 15.21 7.20
C PRO A 38 -41.41 15.47 8.64
N GLY A 39 -40.53 15.25 9.60
CA GLY A 39 -40.73 15.59 11.02
C GLY A 39 -41.47 14.55 11.88
N ASP A 40 -41.89 13.41 11.32
CA ASP A 40 -42.52 12.33 12.10
C ASP A 40 -41.47 11.36 12.69
N LYS A 41 -41.20 11.49 14.00
CA LYS A 41 -40.27 10.64 14.75
C LYS A 41 -40.64 9.15 14.68
N ASN A 42 -41.93 8.82 14.52
CA ASN A 42 -42.37 7.43 14.39
C ASN A 42 -42.05 6.84 13.01
N ALA A 43 -42.12 7.66 11.95
CA ALA A 43 -41.72 7.24 10.61
C ALA A 43 -40.21 6.99 10.55
N GLU A 44 -39.41 7.84 11.20
CA GLU A 44 -37.96 7.66 11.28
C GLU A 44 -37.56 6.39 12.06
N ALA A 45 -38.23 6.10 13.18
CA ALA A 45 -38.01 4.87 13.95
C ALA A 45 -38.35 3.61 13.12
N LYS A 46 -39.50 3.62 12.43
CA LYS A 46 -39.90 2.52 11.54
C LYS A 46 -38.97 2.36 10.35
N PHE A 47 -38.46 3.45 9.79
CA PHE A 47 -37.49 3.41 8.69
C PHE A 47 -36.18 2.73 9.13
N LYS A 48 -35.69 3.04 10.33
CA LYS A 48 -34.51 2.37 10.92
C LYS A 48 -34.75 0.87 11.13
N GLU A 49 -35.93 0.47 11.61
CA GLU A 49 -36.30 -0.95 11.76
C GLU A 49 -36.37 -1.68 10.41
N VAL A 50 -36.99 -1.07 9.39
CA VAL A 50 -37.13 -1.63 8.04
C VAL A 50 -35.78 -1.81 7.35
N ASN A 51 -34.84 -0.89 7.54
CA ASN A 51 -33.49 -1.00 7.00
C ASN A 51 -32.72 -2.17 7.65
N LYS A 52 -32.79 -2.31 8.98
CA LYS A 52 -32.19 -3.45 9.69
C LYS A 52 -32.76 -4.79 9.23
N ALA A 53 -34.08 -4.87 9.09
CA ALA A 53 -34.75 -6.08 8.61
C ALA A 53 -34.29 -6.47 7.20
N ASN A 54 -34.17 -5.50 6.28
CA ASN A 54 -33.69 -5.76 4.93
C ASN A 54 -32.21 -6.15 4.89
N GLU A 55 -31.36 -5.56 5.72
CA GLU A 55 -29.94 -5.92 5.75
C GLU A 55 -29.73 -7.41 6.12
N ILE A 56 -30.52 -7.91 7.05
CA ILE A 56 -30.43 -9.29 7.54
C ILE A 56 -31.14 -10.25 6.57
N LEU A 57 -32.35 -9.91 6.10
CA LEU A 57 -33.15 -10.81 5.26
C LEU A 57 -32.75 -10.81 3.78
N SER A 58 -32.02 -9.80 3.29
CA SER A 58 -31.58 -9.73 1.89
C SER A 58 -30.33 -10.56 1.59
N ASN A 59 -29.53 -10.89 2.61
CA ASN A 59 -28.35 -11.74 2.48
C ASN A 59 -28.71 -13.17 2.94
N LYS A 60 -28.46 -14.16 2.08
CA LYS A 60 -28.79 -15.57 2.33
C LYS A 60 -28.17 -16.11 3.63
N GLU A 61 -26.93 -15.74 3.93
CA GLU A 61 -26.20 -16.22 5.10
C GLU A 61 -26.69 -15.55 6.38
N LYS A 62 -26.92 -14.23 6.35
CA LYS A 62 -27.50 -13.47 7.47
C LYS A 62 -28.93 -13.95 7.78
N ARG A 63 -29.72 -14.24 6.75
CA ARG A 63 -31.06 -14.82 6.88
C ARG A 63 -31.02 -16.19 7.53
N ALA A 64 -30.13 -17.08 7.08
CA ALA A 64 -29.99 -18.41 7.68
C ALA A 64 -29.58 -18.34 9.17
N ALA A 65 -28.67 -17.44 9.53
CA ALA A 65 -28.28 -17.21 10.92
C ALA A 65 -29.45 -16.67 11.77
N TYR A 66 -30.22 -15.72 11.23
CA TYR A 66 -31.42 -15.22 11.89
C TYR A 66 -32.50 -16.29 12.04
N ASP A 67 -32.71 -17.14 11.03
CA ASP A 67 -33.68 -18.22 11.08
C ASP A 67 -33.31 -19.30 12.11
N GLN A 68 -32.01 -19.50 12.38
CA GLN A 68 -31.51 -20.48 13.36
C GLN A 68 -31.42 -19.95 14.79
N TYR A 69 -31.00 -18.68 14.97
CA TYR A 69 -30.64 -18.13 16.29
C TYR A 69 -31.48 -16.91 16.69
N GLY A 70 -32.37 -16.42 15.81
CA GLY A 70 -33.17 -15.22 16.04
C GLY A 70 -32.31 -13.96 16.19
N HIS A 71 -32.81 -12.98 16.95
CA HIS A 71 -32.10 -11.72 17.22
C HIS A 71 -30.77 -11.93 17.96
N ALA A 72 -30.63 -13.03 18.72
CA ALA A 72 -29.42 -13.35 19.49
C ALA A 72 -28.18 -13.61 18.61
N ALA A 73 -28.35 -13.93 17.32
CA ALA A 73 -27.23 -14.06 16.38
C ALA A 73 -26.47 -12.73 16.16
N PHE A 74 -27.09 -11.60 16.51
CA PHE A 74 -26.56 -10.26 16.23
C PHE A 74 -26.45 -9.38 17.48
N ASP A 75 -26.78 -9.91 18.65
CA ASP A 75 -26.82 -9.16 19.91
C ASP A 75 -25.51 -9.35 20.69
N GLN A 76 -24.45 -8.66 20.25
CA GLN A 76 -23.17 -8.64 20.95
C GLN A 76 -23.11 -7.48 21.94
N GLN A 77 -23.65 -7.69 23.13
CA GLN A 77 -23.44 -6.83 24.29
C GLN A 77 -22.12 -7.19 24.98
N GLY A 78 -21.09 -6.34 24.84
CA GLY A 78 -19.89 -6.43 25.68
C GLY A 78 -18.66 -5.62 25.24
N GLY A 79 -18.67 -4.30 25.43
CA GLY A 79 -17.43 -3.52 25.67
C GLY A 79 -17.15 -2.31 24.74
N GLY A 80 -17.40 -1.09 25.27
CA GLY A 80 -16.55 0.09 25.05
C GLY A 80 -16.68 0.90 23.74
N ALA A 81 -17.58 1.89 23.76
CA ALA A 81 -17.53 3.22 23.13
C ALA A 81 -16.74 3.42 21.80
N HIS A 82 -17.44 3.60 20.67
CA HIS A 82 -17.60 4.91 20.00
C HIS A 82 -18.60 4.79 18.84
N TYR A 83 -19.69 5.55 18.90
CA TYR A 83 -20.54 5.85 17.75
C TYR A 83 -19.78 6.81 16.82
N ASN A 84 -19.23 6.32 15.70
CA ASN A 84 -19.37 6.87 14.34
C ASN A 84 -18.44 6.10 13.37
N THR A 85 -18.90 5.87 12.13
CA THR A 85 -18.07 5.57 10.93
C THR A 85 -17.25 4.26 10.85
N GLN A 86 -17.74 3.12 11.36
CA GLN A 86 -17.09 1.81 11.09
C GLN A 86 -18.07 0.62 11.00
N PHE A 87 -19.20 0.77 10.30
CA PHE A 87 -20.14 -0.34 10.13
C PHE A 87 -19.67 -1.39 9.11
N GLU A 88 -18.75 -1.06 8.18
CA GLU A 88 -18.19 -2.02 7.21
C GLU A 88 -16.96 -2.80 7.74
N GLU A 89 -16.07 -2.16 8.50
CA GLU A 89 -14.81 -2.81 8.95
C GLU A 89 -15.02 -3.78 10.12
N ALA A 90 -15.96 -3.50 11.03
CA ALA A 90 -16.30 -4.41 12.13
C ALA A 90 -17.07 -5.65 11.63
N PHE A 91 -17.85 -5.52 10.55
CA PHE A 91 -18.59 -6.65 9.97
C PHE A 91 -17.69 -7.60 9.18
N GLY A 92 -16.62 -7.09 8.54
CA GLY A 92 -15.61 -7.93 7.88
C GLY A 92 -14.81 -8.79 8.86
N SER A 93 -14.54 -8.27 10.06
CA SER A 93 -13.81 -8.97 11.11
C SER A 93 -14.62 -10.14 11.70
N VAL A 94 -15.90 -9.92 12.02
CA VAL A 94 -16.78 -10.97 12.59
C VAL A 94 -17.20 -11.99 11.53
N PHE A 95 -17.42 -11.58 10.27
CA PHE A 95 -17.72 -12.50 9.17
C PHE A 95 -16.52 -13.39 8.80
N SER A 96 -15.28 -12.91 8.95
CA SER A 96 -14.10 -13.77 8.81
C SER A 96 -14.09 -14.91 9.84
N HIS A 97 -14.48 -14.63 11.08
CA HIS A 97 -14.50 -15.61 12.16
C HIS A 97 -15.70 -16.56 12.11
N PHE A 98 -16.83 -16.15 11.53
CA PHE A 98 -17.99 -17.04 11.35
C PHE A 98 -17.90 -17.88 10.07
N SER A 99 -17.28 -17.36 8.99
CA SER A 99 -17.00 -18.13 7.77
C SER A 99 -15.98 -19.26 8.01
N ASP A 100 -15.00 -19.05 8.90
CA ASP A 100 -14.04 -20.08 9.30
C ASP A 100 -14.67 -21.22 10.12
N ILE A 101 -15.86 -21.00 10.71
CA ILE A 101 -16.57 -22.00 11.52
C ILE A 101 -17.61 -22.78 10.69
N PHE A 102 -18.32 -22.16 9.75
CA PHE A 102 -19.41 -22.81 9.01
C PHE A 102 -19.01 -23.40 7.64
N ASP A 103 -17.87 -22.98 7.05
CA ASP A 103 -17.27 -23.63 5.86
C ASP A 103 -16.22 -24.71 6.25
N GLY A 104 -16.10 -25.01 7.55
CA GLY A 104 -15.11 -25.91 8.14
C GLY A 104 -15.39 -27.42 8.03
N GLY A 105 -16.40 -27.84 7.26
CA GLY A 105 -16.82 -29.25 7.15
C GLY A 105 -15.89 -30.17 6.36
N ALA A 106 -14.85 -29.65 5.69
CA ALA A 106 -13.98 -30.47 4.83
C ALA A 106 -12.49 -30.09 4.81
N ARG A 107 -12.00 -29.27 5.74
CA ARG A 107 -10.54 -29.11 5.90
C ARG A 107 -10.00 -30.21 6.82
N ARG A 108 -9.80 -31.40 6.23
CA ARG A 108 -8.88 -32.43 6.74
C ARG A 108 -7.71 -31.71 7.42
N GLY A 109 -7.54 -31.94 8.72
CA GLY A 109 -6.38 -31.47 9.48
C GLY A 109 -5.12 -31.76 8.67
N ARG A 110 -4.55 -30.72 8.09
CA ARG A 110 -3.38 -30.83 7.23
C ARG A 110 -2.27 -31.27 8.17
N SER A 111 -1.93 -32.56 8.14
CA SER A 111 -0.67 -33.09 8.67
C SER A 111 0.41 -32.04 8.39
N ARG A 112 1.20 -31.65 9.40
CA ARG A 112 2.37 -30.75 9.24
C ARG A 112 3.44 -31.46 8.41
N GLY A 113 3.12 -31.71 7.14
CA GLY A 113 4.03 -32.19 6.12
C GLY A 113 4.98 -31.08 5.67
N PRO A 114 5.84 -31.36 4.68
CA PRO A 114 6.79 -30.40 4.15
C PRO A 114 6.11 -29.05 3.85
N SER A 115 6.50 -27.99 4.57
CA SER A 115 5.95 -26.64 4.36
C SER A 115 6.97 -25.79 3.62
N LYS A 116 6.53 -25.05 2.59
CA LYS A 116 7.38 -24.02 1.97
C LYS A 116 7.87 -23.05 3.05
N GLY A 117 9.12 -22.63 2.97
CA GLY A 117 9.64 -21.59 3.82
C GLY A 117 9.03 -20.24 3.49
N SER A 118 9.13 -19.30 4.43
CA SER A 118 8.60 -17.95 4.23
C SER A 118 9.40 -17.19 3.18
N ASP A 119 8.69 -16.40 2.38
CA ASP A 119 9.33 -15.46 1.47
C ASP A 119 9.93 -14.30 2.28
N LEU A 120 11.06 -13.76 1.81
CA LEU A 120 11.78 -12.65 2.44
C LEU A 120 11.68 -11.39 1.58
N GLY A 121 11.55 -10.24 2.23
CA GLY A 121 11.62 -8.92 1.59
C GLY A 121 12.91 -8.21 2.00
N TYR A 122 13.68 -7.73 1.04
CA TYR A 122 14.90 -6.96 1.31
C TYR A 122 14.88 -5.63 0.55
N PRO A 123 14.74 -4.49 1.25
CA PRO A 123 14.82 -3.18 0.61
C PRO A 123 16.28 -2.86 0.28
N ILE A 124 16.55 -2.52 -0.99
CA ILE A 124 17.87 -2.07 -1.45
C ILE A 124 17.82 -0.61 -1.86
N SER A 125 18.67 0.21 -1.25
CA SER A 125 18.80 1.61 -1.66
C SER A 125 19.74 1.77 -2.85
N LEU A 126 19.27 2.45 -3.89
CA LEU A 126 20.01 2.77 -5.10
C LEU A 126 20.12 4.27 -5.28
N THR A 127 21.20 4.74 -5.88
CA THR A 127 21.23 6.11 -6.41
C THR A 127 20.49 6.18 -7.75
N LEU A 128 20.14 7.40 -8.18
CA LEU A 128 19.46 7.59 -9.47
C LEU A 128 20.34 7.11 -10.64
N GLU A 129 21.66 7.30 -10.59
CA GLU A 129 22.57 6.87 -11.65
C GLU A 129 22.66 5.34 -11.73
N GLU A 130 22.71 4.66 -10.58
CA GLU A 130 22.70 3.20 -10.50
C GLU A 130 21.39 2.62 -11.04
N ALA A 131 20.25 3.24 -10.69
CA ALA A 131 18.94 2.81 -11.16
C ALA A 131 18.80 2.95 -12.69
N VAL A 132 19.40 3.99 -13.28
CA VAL A 132 19.32 4.25 -14.73
C VAL A 132 20.28 3.36 -15.51
N LYS A 133 21.53 3.22 -15.06
CA LYS A 133 22.56 2.43 -15.77
C LYS A 133 22.44 0.93 -15.53
N GLY A 134 21.79 0.53 -14.44
CA GLY A 134 21.82 -0.84 -13.94
C GLY A 134 23.14 -1.14 -13.22
N VAL A 135 23.08 -1.97 -12.20
CA VAL A 135 24.24 -2.32 -11.37
C VAL A 135 24.08 -3.73 -10.81
N THR A 136 25.20 -4.41 -10.58
CA THR A 136 25.21 -5.65 -9.79
C THR A 136 25.62 -5.28 -8.37
N LYS A 137 24.75 -5.52 -7.39
CA LYS A 137 25.06 -5.29 -5.97
C LYS A 137 25.08 -6.60 -5.21
N GLU A 138 26.03 -6.73 -4.29
CA GLU A 138 26.06 -7.82 -3.33
C GLU A 138 25.25 -7.44 -2.10
N ILE A 139 24.30 -8.30 -1.72
CA ILE A 139 23.51 -8.15 -0.50
C ILE A 139 23.83 -9.29 0.44
N THR A 140 23.99 -8.99 1.73
CA THR A 140 24.17 -10.01 2.77
C THR A 140 22.88 -10.10 3.57
N ILE A 141 22.24 -11.25 3.51
CA ILE A 141 20.96 -11.50 4.19
C ILE A 141 21.10 -12.61 5.24
N PRO A 142 20.62 -12.41 6.46
CA PRO A 142 20.48 -13.50 7.42
C PRO A 142 19.28 -14.36 7.02
N THR A 143 19.49 -15.65 6.78
CA THR A 143 18.44 -16.60 6.40
C THR A 143 18.58 -17.90 7.18
N GLN A 144 17.49 -18.65 7.30
CA GLN A 144 17.53 -20.04 7.72
C GLN A 144 17.85 -20.91 6.50
N GLU A 145 18.97 -21.60 6.53
CA GLU A 145 19.28 -22.63 5.54
C GLU A 145 18.88 -24.02 6.05
N LYS A 146 18.61 -24.94 5.13
CA LYS A 146 18.45 -26.35 5.48
C LYS A 146 19.73 -26.84 6.15
N CYS A 147 19.59 -27.53 7.27
CA CYS A 147 20.75 -28.11 7.94
C CYS A 147 21.42 -29.13 7.01
N GLY A 148 22.70 -28.92 6.69
CA GLY A 148 23.46 -29.79 5.79
C GLY A 148 23.67 -31.22 6.30
N VAL A 149 23.57 -31.43 7.61
CA VAL A 149 23.73 -32.76 8.25
C VAL A 149 22.45 -33.58 8.18
N CYS A 150 21.29 -33.00 8.51
CA CYS A 150 20.02 -33.73 8.53
C CYS A 150 19.14 -33.51 7.30
N HIS A 151 19.56 -32.63 6.37
CA HIS A 151 18.83 -32.24 5.16
C HIS A 151 17.38 -31.78 5.41
N GLY A 152 17.10 -31.21 6.58
CA GLY A 152 15.75 -30.73 6.96
C GLY A 152 14.89 -31.75 7.71
N SER A 153 15.39 -32.96 7.99
CA SER A 153 14.65 -33.98 8.75
C SER A 153 14.65 -33.74 10.27
N GLY A 154 15.56 -32.91 10.79
CA GLY A 154 15.73 -32.67 12.22
C GLY A 154 16.39 -33.83 12.98
N ALA A 155 16.50 -35.02 12.39
CA ALA A 155 17.09 -36.21 12.99
C ALA A 155 18.58 -36.37 12.64
N LYS A 156 19.33 -37.12 13.47
CA LYS A 156 20.73 -37.46 13.19
C LYS A 156 20.82 -38.31 11.90
N PRO A 157 21.87 -38.17 11.06
CA PRO A 157 22.06 -39.00 9.86
C PRO A 157 21.92 -40.49 10.19
N GLY A 158 21.11 -41.22 9.41
CA GLY A 158 20.81 -42.64 9.64
C GLY A 158 19.65 -42.90 10.61
N SER A 159 19.07 -41.87 11.22
CA SER A 159 17.81 -41.96 11.98
C SER A 159 16.73 -41.12 11.30
N SER A 160 15.50 -41.64 11.27
CA SER A 160 14.35 -40.94 10.71
C SER A 160 13.36 -40.55 11.82
N PRO A 161 12.59 -39.46 11.62
CA PRO A 161 11.47 -39.14 12.48
C PRO A 161 10.46 -40.29 12.44
N MET A 162 10.06 -40.80 13.60
CA MET A 162 9.01 -41.82 13.68
C MET A 162 7.66 -41.16 13.89
N THR A 163 6.64 -41.64 13.18
CA THR A 163 5.27 -41.19 13.36
C THR A 163 4.84 -41.33 14.83
N CYS A 164 4.27 -40.29 15.40
CA CYS A 164 3.83 -40.30 16.78
C CYS A 164 2.70 -41.33 16.96
N SER A 165 2.92 -42.33 17.83
CA SER A 165 1.94 -43.39 18.06
C SER A 165 0.64 -42.90 18.73
N THR A 166 0.68 -41.76 19.42
CA THR A 166 -0.48 -41.21 20.16
C THR A 166 -1.45 -40.44 19.26
N CYS A 167 -0.96 -39.76 18.22
CA CYS A 167 -1.80 -39.02 17.28
C CYS A 167 -1.79 -39.60 15.85
N GLY A 168 -1.08 -40.70 15.61
CA GLY A 168 -0.98 -41.34 14.30
C GLY A 168 -0.40 -40.44 13.20
N GLY A 169 0.39 -39.42 13.56
CA GLY A 169 0.91 -38.43 12.60
C GLY A 169 0.08 -37.15 12.49
N ALA A 170 -1.12 -37.11 13.07
CA ALA A 170 -2.00 -35.95 12.96
C ALA A 170 -1.51 -34.72 13.75
N GLY A 171 -0.58 -34.89 14.69
CA GLY A 171 -0.09 -33.83 15.57
C GLY A 171 -1.10 -33.35 16.63
N GLN A 172 -2.36 -33.72 16.51
CA GLN A 172 -3.44 -33.34 17.41
C GLN A 172 -4.17 -34.58 17.92
N VAL A 173 -4.73 -34.48 19.12
CA VAL A 173 -5.57 -35.50 19.73
C VAL A 173 -6.93 -34.89 20.05
N ILE A 174 -8.00 -35.62 19.80
CA ILE A 174 -9.36 -35.17 20.10
C ILE A 174 -9.72 -35.75 21.47
N MET A 175 -9.94 -34.88 22.45
CA MET A 175 -10.48 -35.26 23.75
C MET A 175 -11.97 -34.94 23.77
N GLY A 176 -12.80 -35.98 23.94
CA GLY A 176 -14.25 -35.84 24.07
C GLY A 176 -14.68 -36.08 25.51
N GLN A 177 -15.42 -35.14 26.10
CA GLN A 177 -16.21 -35.40 27.29
C GLN A 177 -17.68 -35.04 26.97
N GLY A 178 -18.51 -36.07 26.78
CA GLY A 178 -19.90 -35.90 26.33
C GLY A 178 -20.00 -35.40 24.89
N PHE A 179 -20.88 -34.41 24.66
CA PHE A 179 -21.14 -33.85 23.33
C PHE A 179 -20.06 -32.86 22.84
N LEU A 180 -19.14 -32.45 23.71
CA LEU A 180 -18.08 -31.51 23.38
C LEU A 180 -16.80 -32.25 22.99
N LYS A 181 -16.35 -32.07 21.74
CA LYS A 181 -15.04 -32.55 21.26
C LYS A 181 -14.07 -31.38 21.23
N ILE A 182 -13.06 -31.41 22.09
CA ILE A 182 -11.98 -30.42 22.12
C ILE A 182 -10.77 -31.01 21.42
N GLN A 183 -10.28 -30.32 20.41
CA GLN A 183 -9.03 -30.66 19.74
C GLN A 183 -7.86 -30.01 20.48
N GLN A 184 -6.92 -30.82 20.96
CA GLN A 184 -5.71 -30.34 21.63
C GLN A 184 -4.47 -30.81 20.86
N SER A 185 -3.37 -30.08 21.00
CA SER A 185 -2.07 -30.55 20.49
C SER A 185 -1.67 -31.84 21.20
N CYS A 186 -1.15 -32.81 20.45
CA CYS A 186 -0.74 -34.08 21.02
C CYS A 186 0.39 -33.83 22.05
N PRO A 187 0.24 -34.25 23.32
CA PRO A 187 1.22 -33.96 24.37
C PRO A 187 2.56 -34.68 24.15
N LYS A 188 2.57 -35.77 23.37
CA LYS A 188 3.76 -36.60 23.11
C LYS A 188 4.64 -36.08 21.97
N CYS A 189 4.07 -35.38 21.00
CA CYS A 189 4.82 -34.78 19.89
C CYS A 189 4.67 -33.26 19.84
N HIS A 190 4.05 -32.63 20.84
CA HIS A 190 3.79 -31.19 20.93
C HIS A 190 3.22 -30.56 19.63
N GLY A 191 2.39 -31.30 18.90
CA GLY A 191 1.86 -30.80 17.62
C GLY A 191 2.64 -31.16 16.36
N GLU A 192 3.81 -31.82 16.45
CA GLU A 192 4.67 -32.09 15.28
C GLU A 192 4.24 -33.31 14.46
N GLY A 193 3.49 -34.26 15.03
CA GLY A 193 3.05 -35.49 14.36
C GLY A 193 4.13 -36.56 14.22
N ALA A 194 5.41 -36.18 14.33
CA ALA A 194 6.54 -37.10 14.42
C ALA A 194 7.29 -36.92 15.76
N ILE A 195 8.03 -37.95 16.16
CA ILE A 195 8.92 -37.94 17.32
C ILE A 195 10.33 -38.22 16.81
N ILE A 196 11.23 -37.27 17.02
CA ILE A 196 12.64 -37.40 16.72
C ILE A 196 13.34 -37.99 17.95
N LYS A 197 13.65 -39.30 17.92
CA LYS A 197 14.39 -39.95 19.03
C LYS A 197 15.81 -39.41 19.19
N ASN A 198 16.47 -39.14 18.07
CA ASN A 198 17.85 -38.68 18.01
C ASN A 198 17.91 -37.33 17.28
N PRO A 199 17.80 -36.20 18.00
CA PRO A 199 17.87 -34.89 17.36
C PRO A 199 19.25 -34.67 16.73
N CYS A 200 19.27 -33.98 15.60
CA CYS A 200 20.50 -33.57 14.96
C CYS A 200 21.29 -32.61 15.88
N THR A 201 22.59 -32.85 16.03
CA THR A 201 23.46 -32.05 16.91
C THR A 201 23.67 -30.62 16.42
N GLN A 202 23.56 -30.36 15.11
CA GLN A 202 23.83 -29.04 14.52
C GLN A 202 22.61 -28.11 14.54
N CYS A 203 21.39 -28.66 14.40
CA CYS A 203 20.14 -27.88 14.40
C CYS A 203 19.25 -28.16 15.62
N HIS A 204 19.70 -29.02 16.54
CA HIS A 204 18.97 -29.40 17.76
C HIS A 204 17.52 -29.83 17.51
N GLY A 205 17.27 -30.58 16.42
CA GLY A 205 15.93 -31.04 16.05
C GLY A 205 15.16 -30.10 15.11
N GLN A 206 15.60 -28.87 14.89
CA GLN A 206 14.85 -27.87 14.12
C GLN A 206 14.87 -28.06 12.59
N GLY A 207 15.83 -28.83 12.07
CA GLY A 207 15.99 -29.07 10.62
C GLY A 207 16.60 -27.91 9.82
N ARG A 208 16.79 -26.74 10.44
CA ARG A 208 17.32 -25.52 9.82
C ARG A 208 18.34 -24.82 10.71
N ILE A 209 19.21 -24.02 10.11
CA ILE A 209 20.27 -23.27 10.80
C ILE A 209 20.32 -21.84 10.28
N LYS A 210 20.54 -20.88 11.17
CA LYS A 210 20.76 -19.47 10.79
C LYS A 210 22.13 -19.33 10.14
N LYS A 211 22.17 -18.77 8.95
CA LYS A 211 23.40 -18.40 8.23
C LYS A 211 23.21 -17.07 7.49
N SER A 212 24.29 -16.32 7.38
CA SER A 212 24.33 -15.15 6.51
C SER A 212 24.76 -15.59 5.12
N LYS A 213 23.95 -15.26 4.10
CA LYS A 213 24.23 -15.55 2.70
C LYS A 213 24.49 -14.25 1.95
N THR A 214 25.58 -14.20 1.18
CA THR A 214 25.86 -13.09 0.28
C THR A 214 25.37 -13.46 -1.12
N LEU A 215 24.49 -12.63 -1.68
CA LEU A 215 23.88 -12.83 -2.98
C LEU A 215 24.20 -11.65 -3.90
N ALA A 216 24.65 -11.95 -5.12
CA ALA A 216 24.83 -10.94 -6.16
C ALA A 216 23.50 -10.73 -6.90
N VAL A 217 22.90 -9.55 -6.76
CA VAL A 217 21.65 -9.18 -7.42
C VAL A 217 21.96 -8.30 -8.61
N LYS A 218 21.62 -8.79 -9.81
CA LYS A 218 21.75 -8.03 -11.06
C LYS A 218 20.50 -7.17 -11.26
N ILE A 219 20.67 -5.86 -11.11
CA ILE A 219 19.58 -4.89 -11.21
C ILE A 219 19.57 -4.35 -12.65
N PRO A 220 18.46 -4.53 -13.38
CA PRO A 220 18.38 -4.03 -14.75
C PRO A 220 18.36 -2.49 -14.79
N PRO A 221 18.80 -1.87 -15.89
CA PRO A 221 18.69 -0.43 -16.09
C PRO A 221 17.20 -0.02 -16.17
N GLY A 222 16.88 1.15 -15.62
CA GLY A 222 15.55 1.74 -15.70
C GLY A 222 14.58 1.35 -14.59
N VAL A 223 15.07 0.68 -13.53
CA VAL A 223 14.23 0.34 -12.36
C VAL A 223 13.75 1.60 -11.65
N ASP A 224 12.57 1.52 -11.04
CA ASP A 224 11.98 2.58 -10.24
C ASP A 224 11.77 2.15 -8.77
N THR A 225 11.42 3.10 -7.91
CA THR A 225 11.04 2.82 -6.53
C THR A 225 9.79 1.94 -6.51
N GLY A 226 9.84 0.85 -5.73
CA GLY A 226 8.75 -0.13 -5.62
C GLY A 226 8.81 -1.26 -6.65
N ASP A 227 9.72 -1.19 -7.63
CA ASP A 227 10.02 -2.36 -8.46
C ASP A 227 10.61 -3.49 -7.59
N ARG A 228 10.32 -4.75 -7.96
CA ARG A 228 10.73 -5.94 -7.20
C ARG A 228 11.43 -6.95 -8.08
N ILE A 229 12.59 -7.43 -7.64
CA ILE A 229 13.32 -8.54 -8.26
C ILE A 229 13.13 -9.78 -7.40
N ARG A 230 12.65 -10.87 -8.00
CA ARG A 230 12.46 -12.16 -7.32
C ARG A 230 13.66 -13.08 -7.56
N LEU A 231 14.34 -13.46 -6.48
CA LEU A 231 15.31 -14.55 -6.47
C LEU A 231 14.63 -15.81 -5.93
N THR A 232 14.47 -16.81 -6.81
CA THR A 232 13.67 -18.00 -6.51
C THR A 232 14.45 -18.94 -5.59
N GLY A 233 13.83 -19.42 -4.51
CA GLY A 233 14.46 -20.36 -3.57
C GLY A 233 15.51 -19.74 -2.62
N GLU A 234 15.64 -18.41 -2.63
CA GLU A 234 16.59 -17.65 -1.80
C GLU A 234 15.96 -17.07 -0.52
N GLY A 235 14.70 -17.43 -0.24
CA GLY A 235 14.02 -17.10 1.01
C GLY A 235 14.34 -18.07 2.14
N GLU A 236 13.48 -18.12 3.16
CA GLU A 236 13.70 -18.99 4.32
C GLU A 236 13.62 -20.47 3.96
N ALA A 237 14.39 -21.33 4.63
CA ALA A 237 14.25 -22.78 4.48
C ALA A 237 12.87 -23.27 4.97
N GLY A 238 12.23 -24.11 4.15
CA GLY A 238 11.01 -24.81 4.51
C GLY A 238 11.18 -25.77 5.67
N THR A 239 10.10 -26.05 6.38
CA THR A 239 10.11 -27.00 7.50
C THR A 239 9.82 -28.42 7.00
N HIS A 240 10.31 -29.43 7.73
CA HIS A 240 10.05 -30.84 7.46
C HIS A 240 10.39 -31.26 6.02
N GLY A 241 11.50 -30.74 5.46
CA GLY A 241 11.93 -31.02 4.10
C GLY A 241 11.27 -30.17 3.00
N GLY A 242 10.41 -29.20 3.35
CA GLY A 242 9.76 -28.30 2.38
C GLY A 242 10.74 -27.45 1.58
N SER A 243 10.31 -26.92 0.44
CA SER A 243 11.12 -26.02 -0.41
C SER A 243 11.40 -24.69 0.30
N ALA A 244 12.45 -24.00 -0.12
CA ALA A 244 12.72 -22.65 0.39
C ALA A 244 11.66 -21.63 -0.10
N GLY A 245 11.54 -20.54 0.66
CA GLY A 245 10.88 -19.31 0.25
C GLY A 245 11.58 -18.65 -0.94
N ASP A 246 11.00 -17.56 -1.43
CA ASP A 246 11.63 -16.67 -2.41
C ASP A 246 12.10 -15.39 -1.74
N LEU A 247 13.17 -14.78 -2.27
CA LEU A 247 13.62 -13.45 -1.84
C LEU A 247 13.13 -12.39 -2.83
N TYR A 248 12.38 -11.42 -2.34
CA TYR A 248 11.96 -10.24 -3.06
C TYR A 248 12.86 -9.07 -2.66
N VAL A 249 13.69 -8.63 -3.60
CA VAL A 249 14.50 -7.43 -3.44
C VAL A 249 13.67 -6.26 -3.95
N GLU A 250 13.32 -5.34 -3.04
CA GLU A 250 12.51 -4.16 -3.35
C GLU A 250 13.41 -2.95 -3.51
N MET A 251 13.29 -2.26 -4.65
CA MET A 251 14.15 -1.12 -4.98
C MET A 251 13.63 0.16 -4.33
N GLN A 252 14.54 0.90 -3.71
CA GLN A 252 14.29 2.23 -3.17
C GLN A 252 15.31 3.21 -3.74
N ILE A 253 14.86 4.15 -4.57
CA ILE A 253 15.75 5.17 -5.14
C ILE A 253 15.90 6.28 -4.10
N LYS A 254 17.15 6.61 -3.78
CA LYS A 254 17.47 7.74 -2.90
C LYS A 254 17.10 9.05 -3.59
N THR A 255 16.58 10.00 -2.82
CA THR A 255 16.36 11.37 -3.30
C THR A 255 17.67 11.96 -3.83
N HIS A 256 17.64 12.48 -5.05
CA HIS A 256 18.80 13.08 -5.69
C HIS A 256 18.76 14.61 -5.51
N PRO A 257 19.89 15.28 -5.24
CA PRO A 257 19.90 16.72 -4.93
C PRO A 257 19.51 17.62 -6.12
N ILE A 258 19.71 17.14 -7.35
CA ILE A 258 19.49 17.93 -8.59
C ILE A 258 18.26 17.46 -9.36
N PHE A 259 17.89 16.19 -9.23
CA PHE A 259 16.92 15.55 -10.11
C PHE A 259 15.78 14.95 -9.28
N GLU A 260 14.57 15.26 -9.67
CA GLU A 260 13.37 14.61 -9.19
C GLU A 260 12.83 13.74 -10.33
N ARG A 261 12.62 12.45 -10.06
CA ARG A 261 12.11 11.50 -11.06
C ARG A 261 10.62 11.33 -10.88
N ASP A 262 9.87 11.51 -11.97
CA ASP A 262 8.45 11.20 -12.06
C ASP A 262 8.22 10.28 -13.27
N GLY A 263 8.08 8.98 -12.98
CA GLY A 263 8.01 7.93 -13.98
C GLY A 263 9.25 7.89 -14.88
N ASN A 264 9.08 8.24 -16.16
CA ASN A 264 10.17 8.31 -17.14
C ASN A 264 10.78 9.71 -17.24
N ASN A 265 10.12 10.73 -16.71
CA ASN A 265 10.57 12.11 -16.82
C ASN A 265 11.43 12.49 -15.62
N LEU A 266 12.35 13.42 -15.87
CA LEU A 266 13.18 14.02 -14.83
C LEU A 266 12.86 15.50 -14.73
N PHE A 267 12.88 16.03 -13.54
CA PHE A 267 12.72 17.44 -13.25
C PHE A 267 13.98 17.93 -12.57
N CYS A 268 14.50 19.07 -13.00
CA CYS A 268 15.58 19.76 -12.29
C CYS A 268 15.30 21.25 -12.25
N GLU A 269 15.81 21.89 -11.19
CA GLU A 269 15.77 23.34 -11.06
C GLU A 269 17.11 23.92 -11.50
N VAL A 270 17.04 24.89 -12.40
CA VAL A 270 18.21 25.49 -13.03
C VAL A 270 18.23 26.97 -12.68
N PRO A 271 19.08 27.40 -11.73
CA PRO A 271 19.24 28.80 -11.42
C PRO A 271 19.94 29.50 -12.61
N ILE A 272 19.39 30.65 -13.03
CA ILE A 272 19.96 31.47 -14.09
C ILE A 272 20.07 32.92 -13.64
N ASN A 273 21.10 33.61 -14.13
CA ASN A 273 21.30 35.02 -13.89
C ASN A 273 20.19 35.86 -14.56
N PHE A 274 19.81 36.95 -13.89
CA PHE A 274 18.85 37.93 -14.41
C PHE A 274 19.17 38.41 -15.84
N THR A 275 20.45 38.67 -16.12
CA THR A 275 20.90 39.14 -17.45
C THR A 275 20.62 38.10 -18.55
N LEU A 276 20.87 36.83 -18.27
CA LEU A 276 20.62 35.73 -19.18
C LEU A 276 19.12 35.50 -19.38
N ALA A 277 18.32 35.63 -18.33
CA ALA A 277 16.87 35.55 -18.41
C ALA A 277 16.28 36.67 -19.30
N ALA A 278 16.81 37.89 -19.17
CA ALA A 278 16.35 39.06 -19.91
C ALA A 278 16.82 39.04 -21.37
N LEU A 279 18.11 38.84 -21.62
CA LEU A 279 18.72 38.94 -22.96
C LEU A 279 18.66 37.64 -23.77
N GLY A 280 18.46 36.51 -23.10
CA GLY A 280 18.58 35.18 -23.71
C GLY A 280 20.04 34.76 -23.87
N GLY A 281 20.25 33.47 -24.12
CA GLY A 281 21.57 32.88 -24.30
C GLY A 281 21.54 31.36 -24.22
N GLU A 282 22.67 30.76 -23.87
CA GLU A 282 22.82 29.31 -23.76
C GLU A 282 23.47 28.95 -22.42
N ILE A 283 23.01 27.86 -21.80
CA ILE A 283 23.59 27.30 -20.58
C ILE A 283 23.82 25.80 -20.72
N GLU A 284 24.79 25.29 -19.96
CA GLU A 284 25.01 23.86 -19.83
C GLU A 284 24.26 23.34 -18.60
N ILE A 285 23.35 22.40 -18.82
CA ILE A 285 22.59 21.72 -17.77
C ILE A 285 23.12 20.29 -17.58
N PRO A 286 23.14 19.77 -16.33
CA PRO A 286 23.48 18.38 -16.08
C PRO A 286 22.36 17.46 -16.61
N SER A 287 22.75 16.31 -17.12
CA SER A 287 21.90 15.19 -17.50
C SER A 287 22.53 13.88 -17.03
N LEU A 288 21.78 12.78 -17.06
CA LEU A 288 22.28 11.47 -16.60
C LEU A 288 23.45 10.91 -17.44
N GLU A 289 23.60 11.38 -18.67
CA GLU A 289 24.65 10.93 -19.62
C GLU A 289 25.81 11.93 -19.75
N GLY A 290 25.72 13.10 -19.12
CA GLY A 290 26.70 14.17 -19.28
C GLY A 290 26.05 15.56 -19.26
N LYS A 291 26.57 16.50 -20.04
CA LYS A 291 26.04 17.87 -20.13
C LYS A 291 25.24 18.07 -21.40
N VAL A 292 24.15 18.84 -21.30
CA VAL A 292 23.32 19.23 -22.45
C VAL A 292 23.28 20.76 -22.52
N LYS A 293 23.39 21.31 -23.73
CA LYS A 293 23.22 22.75 -23.95
C LYS A 293 21.72 23.07 -24.06
N LEU A 294 21.24 23.98 -23.21
CA LEU A 294 19.88 24.48 -23.23
C LEU A 294 19.90 25.94 -23.69
N LYS A 295 19.17 26.23 -24.79
CA LYS A 295 18.98 27.57 -25.30
C LYS A 295 17.83 28.26 -24.56
N ILE A 296 18.13 29.38 -23.92
CA ILE A 296 17.16 30.20 -23.19
C ILE A 296 16.78 31.39 -24.08
N PRO A 297 15.49 31.54 -24.47
CA PRO A 297 15.03 32.70 -25.18
C PRO A 297 15.05 33.93 -24.26
N ALA A 298 15.17 35.12 -24.86
CA ALA A 298 15.00 36.38 -24.14
C ALA A 298 13.63 36.45 -23.42
N GLU A 299 13.56 37.31 -22.41
CA GLU A 299 12.34 37.54 -21.61
C GLU A 299 11.83 36.29 -20.86
N THR A 300 12.72 35.34 -20.56
CA THR A 300 12.36 34.13 -19.83
C THR A 300 12.01 34.45 -18.38
N GLN A 301 10.80 34.06 -17.98
CA GLN A 301 10.31 34.24 -16.62
C GLN A 301 10.68 33.05 -15.72
N THR A 302 10.80 33.32 -14.43
CA THR A 302 10.98 32.28 -13.41
C THR A 302 9.82 31.27 -13.42
N GLY A 303 10.10 30.00 -13.16
CA GLY A 303 9.14 28.90 -13.22
C GLY A 303 8.87 28.35 -14.62
N LYS A 304 9.39 28.97 -15.69
CA LYS A 304 9.25 28.43 -17.06
C LYS A 304 9.94 27.07 -17.17
N LEU A 305 9.21 26.09 -17.71
CA LEU A 305 9.72 24.73 -17.94
C LEU A 305 10.22 24.59 -19.36
N PHE A 306 11.48 24.18 -19.50
CA PHE A 306 12.07 23.80 -20.78
C PHE A 306 12.16 22.29 -20.87
N ARG A 307 11.81 21.75 -22.04
CA ARG A 307 11.82 20.31 -22.29
C ARG A 307 13.03 19.93 -23.14
N CYS A 308 13.88 19.07 -22.60
CA CYS A 308 14.97 18.40 -23.29
C CYS A 308 14.53 16.99 -23.65
N ALA A 309 14.12 16.80 -24.92
CA ALA A 309 13.54 15.56 -25.40
C ALA A 309 14.55 14.39 -25.34
N GLY A 310 14.10 13.23 -24.86
CA GLY A 310 14.90 12.00 -24.81
C GLY A 310 16.05 12.02 -23.79
N LYS A 311 16.07 12.97 -22.86
CA LYS A 311 17.06 13.11 -21.78
C LYS A 311 16.55 12.70 -20.39
N GLY A 312 15.39 12.05 -20.33
CA GLY A 312 14.85 11.42 -19.13
C GLY A 312 15.33 9.98 -18.93
N VAL A 313 14.57 9.19 -18.17
CA VAL A 313 14.88 7.79 -17.86
C VAL A 313 14.14 6.87 -18.83
N LYS A 314 14.83 5.82 -19.30
CA LYS A 314 14.20 4.70 -19.99
C LYS A 314 13.83 3.64 -18.96
N SER A 315 12.54 3.51 -18.63
CA SER A 315 12.06 2.45 -17.74
C SER A 315 12.12 1.07 -18.41
N VAL A 316 12.26 0.03 -17.59
CA VAL A 316 12.22 -1.39 -18.01
C VAL A 316 10.99 -1.72 -18.85
N ARG A 317 9.84 -1.08 -18.57
CA ARG A 317 8.57 -1.33 -19.25
C ARG A 317 8.31 -0.42 -20.45
N SER A 318 9.12 0.63 -20.64
CA SER A 318 8.89 1.66 -21.64
C SER A 318 9.64 1.38 -22.95
N ALA A 319 9.01 1.70 -24.08
CA ALA A 319 9.63 1.55 -25.39
C ALA A 319 10.76 2.57 -25.63
N GLY A 320 10.67 3.77 -25.04
CA GLY A 320 11.61 4.87 -25.26
C GLY A 320 11.95 5.63 -23.97
N PRO A 321 13.02 6.44 -23.99
CA PRO A 321 13.39 7.31 -22.88
C PRO A 321 12.34 8.43 -22.69
N GLY A 322 12.13 8.85 -21.45
CA GLY A 322 11.37 10.07 -21.16
C GLY A 322 12.16 11.35 -21.43
N ASP A 323 11.63 12.47 -20.95
CA ASP A 323 12.17 13.80 -21.17
C ASP A 323 12.75 14.39 -19.87
N LEU A 324 13.72 15.31 -20.01
CA LEU A 324 14.20 16.14 -18.91
C LEU A 324 13.50 17.51 -18.96
N HIS A 325 12.85 17.88 -17.87
CA HIS A 325 12.17 19.14 -17.66
C HIS A 325 13.00 20.04 -16.74
N CYS A 326 13.53 21.11 -17.31
CA CYS A 326 14.30 22.10 -16.57
C CYS A 326 13.41 23.26 -16.17
N ARG A 327 13.14 23.42 -14.87
CA ARG A 327 12.47 24.59 -14.31
C ARG A 327 13.51 25.68 -14.11
N VAL A 328 13.35 26.78 -14.83
CA VAL A 328 14.25 27.92 -14.68
C VAL A 328 13.87 28.72 -13.44
N ILE A 329 14.87 29.03 -12.62
CA ILE A 329 14.73 29.94 -11.47
C ILE A 329 15.63 31.14 -11.72
N VAL A 330 15.05 32.33 -11.80
CA VAL A 330 15.85 33.55 -11.95
C VAL A 330 16.42 33.93 -10.59
N GLU A 331 17.74 33.87 -10.46
CA GLU A 331 18.46 34.23 -9.24
C GLU A 331 18.66 35.75 -9.18
N THR A 332 18.31 36.34 -8.03
CA THR A 332 18.59 37.76 -7.77
C THR A 332 20.01 37.89 -7.25
N PRO A 333 20.88 38.70 -7.88
CA PRO A 333 22.28 38.77 -7.51
C PRO A 333 22.46 39.38 -6.11
N VAL A 334 23.34 38.77 -5.31
CA VAL A 334 23.72 39.21 -3.96
C VAL A 334 25.15 39.76 -3.97
N ASN A 335 25.50 40.55 -2.96
CA ASN A 335 26.87 41.10 -2.77
C ASN A 335 27.39 41.90 -3.98
N LEU A 336 26.59 42.86 -4.45
CA LEU A 336 26.91 43.70 -5.61
C LEU A 336 28.03 44.71 -5.32
N ASN A 337 28.93 44.90 -6.29
CA ASN A 337 29.93 45.98 -6.28
C ASN A 337 29.32 47.33 -6.71
N GLU A 338 30.07 48.43 -6.54
CA GLU A 338 29.57 49.78 -6.85
C GLU A 338 29.20 49.97 -8.32
N GLU A 339 29.98 49.39 -9.25
CA GLU A 339 29.69 49.45 -10.69
C GLU A 339 28.37 48.74 -11.04
N GLN A 340 28.15 47.54 -10.49
CA GLN A 340 26.94 46.74 -10.70
C GLN A 340 25.72 47.45 -10.12
N LYS A 341 25.83 48.06 -8.94
CA LYS A 341 24.76 48.87 -8.36
C LYS A 341 24.41 50.05 -9.27
N GLN A 342 25.40 50.77 -9.78
CA GLN A 342 25.17 51.89 -10.71
C GLN A 342 24.46 51.43 -12.00
N LEU A 343 24.84 50.28 -12.56
CA LEU A 343 24.19 49.71 -13.74
C LEU A 343 22.72 49.35 -13.48
N LEU A 344 22.43 48.74 -12.32
CA LEU A 344 21.06 48.41 -11.94
C LEU A 344 20.21 49.66 -11.66
N SER A 345 20.78 50.71 -11.08
CA SER A 345 20.10 52.00 -10.89
C SER A 345 19.72 52.63 -12.23
N LYS A 346 20.67 52.68 -13.18
CA LYS A 346 20.41 53.19 -14.54
C LYS A 346 19.34 52.36 -15.26
N LEU A 347 19.36 51.03 -15.09
CA LEU A 347 18.34 50.15 -15.63
C LEU A 347 16.96 50.46 -15.02
N ASN A 348 16.89 50.66 -13.71
CA ASN A 348 15.64 51.01 -13.03
C ASN A 348 15.09 52.38 -13.48
N GLU A 349 15.94 53.38 -13.66
CA GLU A 349 15.57 54.68 -14.24
C GLU A 349 15.01 54.52 -15.66
N SER A 350 15.56 53.61 -16.46
CA SER A 350 15.06 53.34 -17.82
C SER A 350 13.64 52.76 -17.84
N PHE A 351 13.21 52.12 -16.73
CA PHE A 351 11.85 51.64 -16.54
C PHE A 351 10.91 52.73 -15.98
N SER A 352 11.42 53.89 -15.59
CA SER A 352 10.65 54.97 -14.98
C SER A 352 10.11 55.90 -16.07
N GLY A 353 8.94 55.60 -16.62
CA GLY A 353 8.27 56.40 -17.66
C GLY A 353 7.16 55.66 -18.40
N SER A 354 6.52 56.29 -19.38
CA SER A 354 5.41 55.71 -20.17
C SER A 354 5.80 54.46 -20.98
N ALA A 355 7.10 54.28 -21.27
CA ALA A 355 7.63 53.07 -21.90
C ALA A 355 7.80 51.88 -20.93
N GLY A 356 7.92 52.15 -19.62
CA GLY A 356 8.20 51.15 -18.59
C GLY A 356 6.99 50.35 -18.13
N GLU A 357 5.78 50.84 -18.36
CA GLU A 357 4.53 50.17 -17.99
C GLU A 357 4.41 48.76 -18.60
N LYS A 358 4.96 48.57 -19.81
CA LYS A 358 4.93 47.27 -20.51
C LYS A 358 5.94 46.26 -20.00
N ASN A 359 6.94 46.69 -19.23
CA ASN A 359 8.08 45.86 -18.82
C ASN A 359 7.78 45.01 -17.57
N SER A 360 6.71 45.32 -16.82
CA SER A 360 6.35 44.63 -15.57
C SER A 360 4.83 44.33 -15.48
N PRO A 361 4.28 43.53 -16.41
CA PRO A 361 2.83 43.30 -16.51
C PRO A 361 2.25 42.56 -15.30
N LEU A 362 3.02 41.69 -14.64
CA LEU A 362 2.57 40.97 -13.45
C LEU A 362 2.43 41.89 -12.23
N SER A 363 3.38 42.81 -12.04
CA SER A 363 3.34 43.80 -10.96
C SER A 363 2.14 44.73 -11.11
N GLN A 364 1.90 45.25 -12.32
CA GLN A 364 0.72 46.09 -12.59
C GLN A 364 -0.59 45.35 -12.32
N LYS A 365 -0.75 44.12 -12.84
CA LYS A 365 -1.94 43.30 -12.59
C LYS A 365 -2.16 43.02 -11.11
N PHE A 366 -1.09 42.85 -10.34
CA PHE A 366 -1.17 42.67 -8.89
C PHE A 366 -1.65 43.95 -8.21
N LEU A 367 -1.05 45.11 -8.52
CA LEU A 367 -1.47 46.40 -7.96
C LEU A 367 -2.93 46.73 -8.28
N ASP A 368 -3.38 46.45 -9.50
CA ASP A 368 -4.78 46.64 -9.90
C ASP A 368 -5.74 45.73 -9.12
N ARG A 369 -5.34 44.48 -8.85
CA ARG A 369 -6.12 43.55 -8.01
C ARG A 369 -6.18 44.05 -6.56
N VAL A 370 -5.08 44.56 -6.03
CA VAL A 370 -5.03 45.11 -4.67
C VAL A 370 -5.93 46.33 -4.53
N LYS A 371 -5.89 47.26 -5.49
CA LYS A 371 -6.80 48.44 -5.50
C LYS A 371 -8.26 48.01 -5.47
N LYS A 372 -8.67 47.11 -6.38
CA LYS A 372 -10.04 46.57 -6.42
C LYS A 372 -10.45 45.88 -5.12
N PHE A 373 -9.51 45.17 -4.48
CA PHE A 373 -9.76 44.51 -3.20
C PHE A 373 -9.98 45.52 -2.06
N CYS A 374 -9.14 46.55 -1.97
CA CYS A 374 -9.30 47.62 -0.99
C CYS A 374 -10.60 48.41 -1.20
N ASP A 375 -10.99 48.68 -2.45
CA ASP A 375 -12.25 49.34 -2.80
C ASP A 375 -13.48 48.50 -2.40
N HIS A 376 -13.36 47.17 -2.41
CA HIS A 376 -14.41 46.26 -1.94
C HIS A 376 -14.51 46.16 -0.41
N LEU A 377 -13.42 46.38 0.34
CA LEU A 377 -13.42 46.38 1.80
C LEU A 377 -13.91 47.70 2.41
N THR A 378 -13.86 48.78 1.64
CA THR A 378 -14.27 50.12 2.06
C THR A 378 -15.71 50.48 1.66
N ARG A 379 -16.39 49.58 0.95
CA ARG A 379 -17.84 49.55 0.74
C ARG A 379 -18.48 48.59 1.72
#